data_AF-A0A943N7L2-F1
#
_entry.id   AF-A0A943N7L2-F1
#
_cell.length_a   1.000
_cell.length_b   1.000
_cell.length_c   1.000
_cell.angle_alpha   90.00
_cell.angle_beta   90.00
_cell.angle_gamma   90.00
#
_symmetry.space_group_name_H-M   'P 1'
#
loop_
_entity.id
_entity.type
_entity.pdbx_description
1 polymer ?
#
loop_
_entity_poly.entity_id
_entity_poly.type
_entity_poly.pdbx_seq_one_letter_code
_entity_poly.pdbx_strand_id
1 'polypeptide(L)' 'MGHRRGSIYAANLIVCIAAGAIQIDKAARELIHLRDEIAAEKDGIPPKTLIVLCALTNAAYQRPDGVYVVPITALKD' A
#
# COMPACT_ATOMS: atom_id res chain seq x y z
N MET A 1 -19.70 -17.61 -25.54
CA MET A 1 -18.29 -17.87 -25.23
C MET A 1 -17.62 -16.57 -24.81
N GLY A 2 -17.47 -16.37 -23.49
CA GLY A 2 -16.95 -15.13 -22.91
C GLY A 2 -15.45 -15.01 -23.17
N HIS A 3 -15.05 -13.90 -23.80
CA HIS A 3 -13.65 -13.53 -23.94
C HIS A 3 -13.09 -13.23 -22.54
N ARG A 4 -12.29 -14.16 -22.00
CA ARG A 4 -11.40 -13.90 -20.86
C ARG A 4 -10.38 -12.84 -21.29
N ARG A 5 -10.72 -11.57 -21.07
CA ARG A 5 -9.75 -10.47 -21.16
C ARG A 5 -8.64 -10.77 -20.15
N GLY A 6 -7.42 -10.87 -20.67
CA GLY A 6 -6.23 -11.19 -19.90
C GLY A 6 -6.11 -10.30 -18.66
N SER A 7 -5.95 -10.95 -17.51
CA SER A 7 -5.58 -10.32 -16.25
C SER A 7 -4.10 -9.89 -16.36
N ILE A 8 -3.85 -8.75 -17.01
CA ILE A 8 -2.49 -8.22 -17.22
C ILE A 8 -2.24 -6.88 -16.50
N TYR A 9 -3.16 -6.36 -15.69
CA TYR A 9 -2.91 -5.18 -14.86
C TYR A 9 -3.71 -5.28 -13.55
N ALA A 10 -3.03 -5.51 -12.43
CA ALA A 10 -3.45 -5.03 -11.11
C ALA A 10 -2.34 -5.30 -10.08
N ALA A 11 -1.14 -4.79 -10.35
CA ALA A 11 -0.26 -4.39 -9.26
C ALA A 11 -0.82 -3.08 -8.69
N ASN A 12 -2.00 -3.15 -8.05
CA ASN A 12 -2.65 -1.99 -7.43
C ASN A 12 -1.89 -1.70 -6.13
N LEU A 13 -0.84 -0.89 -6.25
CA LEU A 13 -0.02 -0.40 -5.16
C LEU A 13 -0.49 1.02 -4.80
N ILE A 14 -0.84 1.23 -3.54
CA ILE A 14 -1.04 2.58 -2.99
C ILE A 14 0.15 2.89 -2.08
N VAL A 15 0.77 4.05 -2.34
CA VAL A 15 1.94 4.53 -1.60
C VAL A 15 1.58 5.81 -0.87
N CYS A 16 1.82 5.85 0.43
CA CYS A 16 1.75 7.08 1.24
C CYS A 16 3.15 7.49 1.69
N ILE A 17 3.51 8.77 1.55
CA ILE A 17 4.82 9.32 1.96
C ILE A 17 4.65 10.00 3.32
N ALA A 18 5.42 9.55 4.32
CA ALA A 18 5.36 10.07 5.68
C ALA A 18 6.71 10.68 6.12
N ALA A 19 6.69 11.93 6.59
CA ALA A 19 7.88 12.67 7.06
C ALA A 19 8.05 12.58 8.59
N GLY A 20 8.17 11.38 9.17
CA GLY A 20 8.28 11.22 10.63
C GLY A 20 7.85 9.84 11.13
N ALA A 21 8.48 9.33 12.18
CA ALA A 21 8.12 8.03 12.78
C ALA A 21 6.66 8.01 13.29
N ILE A 22 6.21 9.09 13.95
CA ILE A 22 4.81 9.27 14.39
C ILE A 22 3.83 9.28 13.19
N GLN A 23 4.31 9.66 12.00
CA GLN A 23 3.49 9.74 10.81
C GLN A 23 3.28 8.38 10.13
N ILE A 24 4.05 7.34 10.49
CA ILE A 24 3.94 5.99 9.90
C ILE A 24 2.62 5.33 10.29
N ASP A 25 2.27 5.31 11.58
CA ASP A 25 1.03 4.69 12.07
C ASP A 25 -0.22 5.43 11.59
N LYS A 26 -0.13 6.74 11.42
CA LYS A 26 -1.23 7.52 10.80
C LYS A 26 -1.36 7.15 9.33
N ALA A 27 -0.26 7.21 8.56
CA ALA A 27 -0.26 6.88 7.14
C ALA A 27 -0.79 5.46 6.87
N ALA A 28 -0.39 4.48 7.68
CA ALA A 28 -0.85 3.12 7.51
C ALA A 28 -2.35 2.94 7.81
N ARG A 29 -2.89 3.64 8.81
CA ARG A 29 -4.34 3.64 9.09
C ARG A 29 -5.13 4.25 7.94
N GLU A 30 -4.66 5.36 7.37
CA GLU A 30 -5.29 5.97 6.20
C GLU A 30 -5.26 5.04 4.98
N LEU A 31 -4.15 4.33 4.74
CA LEU A 31 -4.05 3.34 3.67
C LEU A 31 -5.03 2.17 3.86
N ILE A 32 -5.19 1.70 5.09
CA ILE A 32 -6.15 0.65 5.43
C ILE A 32 -7.58 1.15 5.21
N HIS A 33 -7.90 2.36 5.69
CA HIS A 33 -9.21 2.96 5.51
C HIS A 33 -9.57 3.11 4.03
N LEU A 34 -8.64 3.64 3.23
CA LEU A 34 -8.83 3.79 1.78
C LEU A 34 -9.01 2.43 1.08
N ARG A 35 -8.24 1.41 1.47
CA ARG A 35 -8.43 0.04 0.96
C ARG A 35 -9.85 -0.46 1.24
N ASP A 36 -10.33 -0.25 2.46
CA ASP A 36 -11.64 -0.73 2.90
C ASP A 36 -12.78 0.05 2.23
N GLU A 37 -12.62 1.35 2.02
CA GLU A 37 -13.53 2.17 1.21
C GLU A 37 -13.61 1.65 -0.24
N ILE A 38 -12.47 1.40 -0.89
CA ILE A 38 -12.43 0.82 -2.25
C ILE A 38 -13.06 -0.57 -2.28
N ALA A 39 -12.83 -1.39 -1.25
CA ALA A 39 -13.42 -2.74 -1.16
C ALA A 39 -14.95 -2.71 -1.00
N ALA A 40 -15.51 -1.62 -0.46
CA ALA A 40 -16.95 -1.45 -0.29
C ALA A 40 -17.66 -0.98 -1.57
N GLU A 41 -16.93 -0.50 -2.59
CA GLU A 41 -17.52 -0.09 -3.86
C GLU A 41 -17.97 -1.29 -4.70
N LYS A 42 -19.10 -1.14 -5.43
CA LYS A 42 -19.75 -2.21 -6.20
C LYS A 42 -18.83 -2.90 -7.22
N ASP A 43 -17.94 -2.13 -7.83
CA ASP A 43 -16.95 -2.58 -8.83
C ASP A 43 -15.51 -2.27 -8.37
N GLY A 44 -15.32 -2.06 -7.06
CA GLY A 44 -14.03 -1.70 -6.48
C GLY A 44 -13.03 -2.84 -6.52
N ILE A 45 -11.78 -2.53 -6.89
CA ILE A 45 -10.68 -3.49 -6.91
C ILE A 45 -9.65 -3.04 -5.87
N PRO A 46 -9.75 -3.51 -4.61
CA PRO A 46 -8.87 -3.05 -3.55
C PRO A 46 -7.41 -3.37 -3.85
N PRO A 47 -6.48 -2.52 -3.41
CA PRO A 47 -5.06 -2.78 -3.55
C PRO A 47 -4.65 -4.05 -2.81
N LYS A 48 -3.77 -4.84 -3.42
CA LYS A 48 -3.24 -6.07 -2.80
C LYS A 48 -2.09 -5.77 -1.83
N THR A 49 -1.44 -4.62 -2.00
CA THR A 49 -0.26 -4.24 -1.24
C THR A 49 -0.39 -2.77 -0.80
N LEU A 50 -0.17 -2.53 0.49
CA LEU A 50 -0.13 -1.20 1.08
C LEU A 50 1.31 -0.88 1.50
N ILE A 51 1.86 0.23 1.02
CA ILE A 51 3.24 0.66 1.35
C ILE A 51 3.24 2.07 1.93
N VAL A 52 3.89 2.25 3.07
CA VAL A 52 4.30 3.54 3.60
C VAL A 52 5.78 3.74 3.28
N LEU A 53 6.09 4.76 2.49
CA LEU A 53 7.46 5.19 2.29
C LEU A 53 7.89 6.14 3.40
N CYS A 54 9.05 5.88 4.01
CA CYS A 54 9.59 6.71 5.08
C CYS A 54 11.08 7.03 4.85
N ALA A 55 11.55 8.18 5.31
CA ALA A 55 12.98 8.53 5.26
C ALA A 55 13.76 8.12 6.53
N LEU A 56 13.06 7.67 7.59
CA LEU A 56 13.63 7.56 8.95
C LEU A 56 13.79 6.12 9.46
N THR A 57 13.43 5.10 8.67
CA THR A 57 13.51 3.70 9.10
C THR A 57 14.77 3.04 8.56
N ASN A 58 15.40 2.18 9.37
CA ASN A 58 16.68 1.55 9.03
C ASN A 58 16.53 0.34 8.09
N ALA A 59 15.33 -0.22 7.98
CA ALA A 59 15.06 -1.40 7.17
C ALA A 59 13.59 -1.41 6.73
N ALA A 60 13.33 -2.11 5.62
CA ALA A 60 11.97 -2.44 5.25
C ALA A 60 11.41 -3.52 6.19
N TYR A 61 10.17 -3.35 6.64
CA TYR A 61 9.49 -4.33 7.48
C TYR A 61 7.98 -4.31 7.23
N GLN A 62 7.30 -5.39 7.62
CA GLN A 62 5.85 -5.48 7.59
C GLN A 62 5.29 -5.25 9.01
N ARG A 63 4.30 -4.36 9.13
CA ARG A 63 3.56 -4.14 10.38
C ARG A 63 2.55 -5.29 10.60
N PRO A 64 2.08 -5.53 11.84
CA PRO A 64 1.12 -6.59 12.14
C PRO A 64 -0.22 -6.49 11.39
N ASP A 65 -0.59 -5.30 10.92
CA ASP A 65 -1.79 -5.04 10.12
C ASP A 65 -1.60 -5.24 8.60
N GLY A 66 -0.44 -5.77 8.20
CA GLY A 66 -0.15 -6.15 6.82
C GLY A 66 0.43 -5.03 5.95
N VAL A 67 0.57 -3.81 6.47
CA VAL A 67 1.16 -2.67 5.76
C VAL A 67 2.68 -2.77 5.76
N TYR A 68 3.31 -2.60 4.59
CA TYR A 68 4.76 -2.54 4.46
C TYR A 68 5.26 -1.13 4.74
N VAL A 69 6.32 -1.02 5.53
CA VAL A 69 7.07 0.22 5.73
C VAL A 69 8.39 0.05 5.01
N VAL A 70 8.64 0.89 4.01
CA VAL A 70 9.82 0.77 3.14
C VAL A 70 10.58 2.09 3.21
N PRO A 71 11.85 2.08 3.65
CA PRO A 71 12.65 3.29 3.60
C PRO A 71 13.00 3.66 2.17
N ILE A 72 13.10 4.96 1.87
CA ILE A 72 13.47 5.42 0.51
C ILE A 72 14.84 4.87 0.07
N THR A 73 15.73 4.59 1.02
CA THR A 73 17.05 3.98 0.80
C THR A 73 17.00 2.50 0.43
N ALA A 74 15.88 1.81 0.68
CA ALA A 74 15.67 0.41 0.27
C ALA A 74 15.12 0.28 -1.15
N LEU A 75 14.75 1.39 -1.80
CA LEU A 75 14.37 1.40 -3.20
C LEU A 75 15.64 1.40 -4.04
N LYS A 76 15.77 0.41 -4.93
CA LYS A 76 16.85 0.30 -5.92
C LYS A 76 16.31 0.71 -7.29
N ASP A 77 17.17 1.27 -8.13
CA ASP A 77 16.94 1.45 -9.57
C ASP A 77 16.78 0.10 -10.29
#